data_AF-A0A368EQ39-F1
#
_entry.id   AF-A0A368EQ39-F1
#
_cell.length_a   1.000
_cell.length_b   1.000
_cell.length_c   1.000
_cell.angle_alpha   90.00
_cell.angle_beta   90.00
_cell.angle_gamma   90.00
#
_symmetry.space_group_name_H-M   'P 1'
#
loop_
_entity.id
_entity.type
_entity.pdbx_description
1 polymer ?
#
loop_
_entity_poly.entity_id
_entity_poly.type
_entity_poly.pdbx_seq_one_letter_code
_entity_poly.pdbx_strand_id
1 'polypeptide(L)'
;MFKHPIVQLYFYLSMSLLLIFSTSMHSLWPFGFFLLIISLYYKKIISKVVIKLLSTVIFFPLMLIIYLAISIFFTEMTIYESLNGAFLAFLKFSIIIVLMNFYLETASSENLIISLRSFWLKTKLKWKWVDDFFLFLSLALRLYPTFQSSWSNNKSSQKAIGIKFQKSYYGKLFEISKELPAMLVYQLNRSNEIALAMKLRGYGLHYPRNVIHPIDFNFLNLIQILSITFFLSYFIGSI
;
A
#
# COMPACT_ATOMS: atom_id res chain seq x y z
N MET A 1 9.31 -4.42 -16.71
CA MET A 1 8.12 -3.88 -16.00
C MET A 1 8.21 -2.36 -15.93
N PHE A 2 7.09 -1.64 -15.81
CA PHE A 2 7.05 -0.17 -15.82
C PHE A 2 8.02 0.44 -14.81
N LYS A 3 8.86 1.40 -15.24
CA LYS A 3 9.83 2.07 -14.36
C LYS A 3 9.20 3.23 -13.58
N HIS A 4 8.14 3.83 -14.11
CA HIS A 4 7.51 4.99 -13.52
C HIS A 4 6.52 4.57 -12.42
N PRO A 5 6.63 5.09 -11.19
CA PRO A 5 5.91 4.57 -10.03
C PRO A 5 4.40 4.81 -10.13
N ILE A 6 3.94 5.93 -10.70
CA ILE A 6 2.51 6.18 -10.95
C ILE A 6 1.93 5.18 -11.96
N VAL A 7 2.67 4.85 -13.03
CA VAL A 7 2.19 3.92 -14.06
C VAL A 7 2.10 2.51 -13.47
N GLN A 8 3.08 2.15 -12.65
CA GLN A 8 3.09 0.88 -11.93
C GLN A 8 1.90 0.78 -10.97
N LEU A 9 1.62 1.80 -10.15
CA LEU A 9 0.43 1.85 -9.29
C LEU A 9 -0.84 1.67 -10.12
N TYR A 10 -0.99 2.48 -11.17
CA TYR A 10 -2.15 2.45 -12.04
C TYR A 10 -2.37 1.05 -12.65
N PHE A 11 -1.29 0.42 -13.12
CA PHE A 11 -1.32 -0.92 -13.68
C PHE A 11 -1.77 -1.99 -12.69
N TYR A 12 -1.21 -2.02 -11.47
CA TYR A 12 -1.61 -3.03 -10.48
C TYR A 12 -3.06 -2.80 -10.02
N LEU A 13 -3.46 -1.54 -9.85
CA LEU A 13 -4.83 -1.19 -9.47
C LEU A 13 -5.83 -1.57 -10.57
N SER A 14 -5.54 -1.25 -11.83
CA SER A 14 -6.39 -1.64 -12.96
C SER A 14 -6.52 -3.15 -13.08
N MET A 15 -5.43 -3.91 -12.89
CA MET A 15 -5.48 -5.38 -12.91
C MET A 15 -6.31 -5.94 -11.75
N SER A 16 -6.24 -5.33 -10.56
CA SER A 16 -7.08 -5.75 -9.43
C SER A 16 -8.57 -5.45 -9.65
N LEU A 17 -8.91 -4.33 -10.28
CA LEU A 17 -10.29 -3.99 -10.63
C LEU A 17 -10.85 -4.98 -11.66
N LEU A 18 -10.07 -5.32 -12.69
CA LEU A 18 -10.47 -6.30 -13.70
C LEU A 18 -10.79 -7.67 -13.09
N LEU A 19 -9.98 -8.12 -12.12
CA LEU A 19 -10.22 -9.37 -11.40
C LEU A 19 -11.50 -9.38 -10.58
N ILE A 20 -11.95 -8.23 -10.07
CA ILE A 20 -13.20 -8.13 -9.33
C ILE A 20 -14.38 -8.39 -10.27
N PHE A 21 -14.39 -7.72 -11.42
CA PHE A 21 -15.47 -7.81 -12.42
C PHE A 21 -15.51 -9.14 -13.18
N SER A 22 -14.47 -9.96 -13.11
CA SER A 22 -14.37 -11.19 -13.89
C SER A 22 -15.42 -12.25 -13.46
N THR A 23 -16.38 -12.62 -14.30
CA THR A 23 -17.49 -13.49 -13.88
C THR A 23 -17.16 -14.98 -13.91
N SER A 24 -16.29 -15.41 -14.84
CA SER A 24 -16.02 -16.83 -15.10
C SER A 24 -14.68 -17.30 -14.52
N MET A 25 -14.54 -18.60 -14.23
CA MET A 25 -13.24 -19.17 -13.86
C MET A 25 -12.20 -19.05 -14.97
N HIS A 26 -12.60 -19.21 -16.23
CA HIS A 26 -11.69 -19.14 -17.37
C HIS A 26 -11.06 -17.76 -17.52
N SER A 27 -11.80 -16.70 -17.16
CA SER A 27 -11.28 -15.33 -17.18
C SER A 27 -10.12 -15.09 -16.21
N LEU A 28 -9.86 -15.99 -15.25
CA LEU A 28 -8.74 -15.91 -14.31
C LEU A 28 -7.40 -16.38 -14.89
N TRP A 29 -7.42 -17.21 -15.94
CA TRP A 29 -6.20 -17.80 -16.53
C TRP A 29 -5.19 -16.75 -17.03
N PRO A 30 -5.60 -15.69 -17.75
CA PRO A 30 -4.66 -14.65 -18.21
C PRO A 30 -3.94 -13.97 -17.04
N PHE A 31 -4.62 -13.76 -15.91
CA PHE A 31 -4.03 -13.17 -14.71
C PHE A 31 -3.04 -14.12 -14.04
N GLY A 32 -3.35 -15.42 -13.98
CA GLY A 32 -2.42 -16.44 -13.51
C GLY A 32 -1.15 -16.52 -14.35
N PHE A 33 -1.29 -16.52 -15.68
CA PHE A 33 -0.15 -16.51 -16.60
C PHE A 33 0.70 -15.24 -16.45
N PHE A 34 0.04 -14.09 -16.31
CA PHE A 34 0.71 -12.82 -16.08
C PHE A 34 1.49 -12.80 -14.76
N LEU A 35 0.92 -13.36 -13.68
CA LEU A 35 1.61 -13.54 -12.40
C LEU A 35 2.85 -14.43 -12.53
N LEU A 36 2.79 -15.50 -13.33
CA LEU A 36 3.95 -16.35 -13.59
C LEU A 36 5.08 -15.56 -14.27
N ILE A 37 4.76 -14.73 -15.26
CA ILE A 37 5.74 -13.87 -15.93
C ILE A 37 6.40 -12.89 -14.94
N ILE A 38 5.60 -12.22 -14.10
CA ILE A 38 6.12 -11.31 -13.06
C ILE A 38 7.03 -12.07 -12.10
N SER A 39 6.60 -13.25 -11.66
CA SER A 39 7.33 -14.09 -10.73
C SER A 39 8.71 -14.47 -11.29
N LEU A 40 8.77 -14.90 -12.55
CA LEU A 40 10.04 -15.24 -13.23
C LEU A 40 11.00 -14.04 -13.32
N TYR A 41 10.47 -12.83 -13.50
CA TYR A 41 11.28 -11.61 -13.57
C TYR A 41 11.83 -11.19 -12.19
N TYR A 42 11.06 -11.38 -11.11
CA TYR A 42 11.43 -10.96 -9.74
C TYR A 42 11.75 -12.13 -8.80
N LYS A 43 12.66 -13.02 -9.20
CA LYS A 43 13.01 -14.24 -8.43
C LYS A 43 13.31 -14.01 -6.94
N LYS A 44 13.96 -12.91 -6.59
CA LYS A 44 14.33 -12.59 -5.19
C LYS A 44 13.12 -12.23 -4.30
N ILE A 45 12.02 -11.75 -4.89
CA ILE A 45 10.84 -11.25 -4.18
C ILE A 45 9.82 -12.37 -3.92
N ILE A 46 9.88 -13.47 -4.69
CA ILE A 46 8.93 -14.58 -4.63
C ILE A 46 8.77 -15.12 -3.21
N SER A 47 9.88 -15.39 -2.50
CA SER A 47 9.82 -15.98 -1.16
C SER A 47 9.01 -15.13 -0.18
N LYS A 48 9.18 -13.81 -0.21
CA LYS A 48 8.41 -12.89 0.64
C LYS A 48 6.93 -12.87 0.28
N VAL A 49 6.61 -12.92 -1.01
CA VAL A 49 5.22 -12.92 -1.49
C VAL A 49 4.52 -14.23 -1.14
N VAL A 50 5.20 -15.38 -1.26
CA VAL A 50 4.66 -16.69 -0.89
C VAL A 50 4.37 -16.79 0.61
N ILE A 51 5.23 -16.25 1.46
CA ILE A 51 4.98 -16.21 2.92
C ILE A 51 3.71 -15.39 3.22
N LYS A 52 3.50 -14.26 2.54
CA LYS A 52 2.30 -13.44 2.71
C LYS A 52 1.03 -14.14 2.19
N LEU A 53 1.13 -14.92 1.11
CA LEU A 53 0.07 -15.80 0.63
C LEU A 53 -0.33 -16.87 1.65
N LEU A 54 0.62 -17.42 2.40
CA LEU A 54 0.30 -18.43 3.41
C LEU A 54 -0.69 -17.90 4.46
N SER A 55 -0.57 -16.62 4.81
CA SER A 55 -1.52 -15.96 5.71
C SER A 55 -2.93 -15.85 5.13
N THR A 56 -3.10 -15.82 3.80
CA THR A 56 -4.42 -15.73 3.17
C THR A 56 -5.10 -17.09 3.09
N VAL A 57 -4.32 -18.17 2.94
CA VAL A 57 -4.84 -19.55 2.94
C VAL A 57 -5.50 -19.89 4.28
N ILE A 58 -4.96 -19.38 5.40
CA ILE A 58 -5.56 -19.56 6.73
C ILE A 58 -6.96 -18.95 6.83
N PHE A 59 -7.26 -17.90 6.05
CA PHE A 59 -8.57 -17.24 6.02
C PHE A 59 -9.61 -17.96 5.15
N PHE A 60 -9.17 -18.87 4.25
CA PHE A 60 -10.05 -19.60 3.34
C PHE A 60 -11.18 -20.38 4.03
N PRO A 61 -10.94 -21.22 5.06
CA PRO A 61 -12.02 -21.98 5.69
C PRO A 61 -13.07 -21.07 6.32
N LEU A 62 -12.66 -19.94 6.92
CA LEU A 62 -13.58 -18.95 7.47
C LEU A 62 -14.46 -18.35 6.37
N MET A 63 -13.85 -17.95 5.24
CA MET A 63 -14.58 -17.38 4.11
C MET A 63 -15.58 -18.39 3.52
N LEU A 64 -15.20 -19.66 3.40
CA LEU A 64 -16.06 -20.72 2.89
C LEU A 64 -17.28 -20.96 3.80
N ILE A 65 -17.08 -21.01 5.12
CA ILE A 65 -18.16 -21.14 6.10
C ILE A 65 -19.13 -19.97 5.99
N ILE A 66 -18.62 -18.73 5.95
CA ILE A 66 -19.44 -17.52 5.85
C ILE A 66 -20.23 -17.51 4.53
N TYR A 67 -19.59 -17.84 3.41
CA TYR A 67 -20.23 -17.84 2.10
C TYR A 67 -21.35 -18.88 2.01
N LEU A 68 -21.09 -20.11 2.47
CA LEU A 68 -22.11 -21.17 2.51
C LEU A 68 -23.26 -20.79 3.43
N ALA A 69 -22.99 -20.23 4.60
CA ALA A 69 -24.03 -19.78 5.52
C ALA A 69 -24.94 -18.73 4.86
N ILE A 70 -24.35 -17.70 4.25
CA ILE A 70 -25.12 -16.66 3.54
C ILE A 70 -25.91 -17.27 2.38
N SER A 71 -25.30 -18.17 1.62
CA SER A 71 -25.97 -18.83 0.49
C SER A 71 -27.19 -19.63 0.93
N ILE A 72 -27.11 -20.37 2.04
CA ILE A 72 -28.22 -21.18 2.57
C ILE A 72 -29.35 -20.27 3.10
N PHE A 73 -29.02 -19.16 3.76
CA PHE A 73 -30.03 -18.28 4.35
C PHE A 73 -30.72 -17.35 3.34
N PHE A 74 -29.99 -16.88 2.33
CA PHE A 74 -30.45 -15.78 1.48
C PHE A 74 -30.69 -16.16 0.01
N THR A 75 -30.28 -17.35 -0.46
CA THR A 75 -30.33 -17.69 -1.89
C THR A 75 -30.84 -19.11 -2.13
N GLU A 76 -31.60 -19.34 -3.20
CA GLU A 76 -32.03 -20.68 -3.64
C GLU A 76 -30.95 -21.45 -4.43
N MET A 77 -29.69 -21.04 -4.29
CA MET A 77 -28.57 -21.66 -5.01
C MET A 77 -28.31 -23.09 -4.54
N THR A 78 -27.97 -23.97 -5.48
CA THR A 78 -27.53 -25.32 -5.13
C THR A 78 -26.21 -25.27 -4.36
N ILE A 79 -25.97 -26.27 -3.51
CA ILE A 79 -24.70 -26.40 -2.75
C ILE A 79 -23.49 -26.38 -3.70
N TYR A 80 -23.64 -26.97 -4.90
CA TYR A 80 -22.59 -27.01 -5.92
C TYR A 80 -22.26 -25.62 -6.47
N GLU A 81 -23.26 -24.82 -6.84
CA GLU A 81 -23.06 -23.45 -7.32
C GLU A 81 -22.45 -22.56 -6.24
N SER A 82 -22.88 -22.76 -4.99
CA SER A 82 -22.35 -22.05 -3.83
C SER A 82 -20.87 -22.34 -3.60
N LEU A 83 -20.47 -23.62 -3.66
CA LEU A 83 -19.08 -24.03 -3.53
C LEU A 83 -18.21 -23.47 -4.67
N ASN A 84 -18.71 -23.49 -5.91
CA ASN A 84 -18.00 -22.94 -7.05
C ASN A 84 -17.82 -21.41 -6.92
N GLY A 85 -18.86 -20.71 -6.48
CA GLY A 85 -18.81 -19.27 -6.18
C GLY A 85 -17.80 -18.94 -5.08
N ALA A 86 -17.82 -19.69 -3.98
CA ALA A 86 -16.87 -19.53 -2.87
C ALA A 86 -15.42 -19.74 -3.32
N PHE A 87 -15.18 -20.76 -4.15
CA PHE A 87 -13.85 -21.08 -4.65
C PHE A 87 -13.36 -20.04 -5.69
N LEU A 88 -14.23 -19.57 -6.57
CA LEU A 88 -13.93 -18.47 -7.49
C LEU A 88 -13.58 -17.18 -6.73
N ALA A 89 -14.34 -16.83 -5.69
CA ALA A 89 -14.05 -15.69 -4.83
C ALA A 89 -12.68 -15.83 -4.16
N PHE A 90 -12.37 -17.03 -3.63
CA PHE A 90 -11.07 -17.30 -3.02
C PHE A 90 -9.91 -17.09 -3.98
N LEU A 91 -10.02 -17.61 -5.19
CA LEU A 91 -8.98 -17.48 -6.21
C LEU A 91 -8.78 -16.00 -6.58
N LYS A 92 -9.86 -15.24 -6.77
CA LYS A 92 -9.77 -13.79 -7.03
C LYS A 92 -9.03 -13.06 -5.91
N PHE A 93 -9.44 -13.24 -4.66
CA PHE A 93 -8.80 -12.60 -3.52
C PHE A 93 -7.32 -12.98 -3.40
N SER A 94 -7.00 -14.25 -3.60
CA SER A 94 -5.61 -14.73 -3.57
C SER A 94 -4.77 -14.05 -4.65
N ILE A 95 -5.25 -13.97 -5.89
CA ILE A 95 -4.55 -13.31 -7.00
C ILE A 95 -4.38 -11.80 -6.72
N ILE A 96 -5.41 -11.12 -6.22
CA ILE A 96 -5.35 -9.69 -5.88
C ILE A 96 -4.29 -9.44 -4.80
N ILE A 97 -4.27 -10.25 -3.75
CA ILE A 97 -3.29 -10.10 -2.66
C ILE A 97 -1.87 -10.34 -3.18
N VAL A 98 -1.68 -11.30 -4.08
CA VAL A 98 -0.37 -11.53 -4.72
C VAL A 98 0.05 -10.33 -5.55
N LEU A 99 -0.82 -9.83 -6.43
CA LEU A 99 -0.55 -8.67 -7.28
C LEU A 99 -0.17 -7.44 -6.44
N MET A 100 -0.93 -7.16 -5.39
CA MET A 100 -0.67 -6.01 -4.52
C MET A 100 0.60 -6.18 -3.69
N ASN A 101 0.93 -7.39 -3.25
CA ASN A 101 2.19 -7.64 -2.56
C ASN A 101 3.40 -7.48 -3.49
N PHE A 102 3.28 -7.91 -4.75
CA PHE A 102 4.31 -7.63 -5.74
C PHE A 102 4.50 -6.13 -5.93
N TYR A 103 3.42 -5.36 -6.00
CA TYR A 103 3.50 -3.90 -6.06
C TYR A 103 4.22 -3.31 -4.84
N LEU A 104 3.84 -3.70 -3.61
CA LEU A 104 4.43 -3.17 -2.38
C LEU A 104 5.93 -3.47 -2.24
N GLU A 105 6.40 -4.62 -2.71
CA GLU A 105 7.82 -4.97 -2.65
C GLU A 105 8.65 -4.34 -3.79
N THR A 106 8.01 -3.99 -4.91
CA THR A 106 8.70 -3.41 -6.08
C THR A 106 8.67 -1.88 -6.10
N ALA A 107 7.60 -1.26 -5.57
CA ALA A 107 7.44 0.18 -5.54
C ALA A 107 7.91 0.76 -4.21
N SER A 108 8.81 1.74 -4.25
CA SER A 108 9.19 2.52 -3.08
C SER A 108 8.20 3.65 -2.82
N SER A 109 7.68 3.75 -1.60
CA SER A 109 6.73 4.78 -1.17
C SER A 109 7.23 6.22 -1.40
N GLU A 110 8.53 6.46 -1.21
CA GLU A 110 9.14 7.77 -1.43
C GLU A 110 9.07 8.20 -2.90
N ASN A 111 9.41 7.30 -3.84
CA ASN A 111 9.37 7.62 -5.27
C ASN A 111 7.95 7.89 -5.77
N LEU A 112 6.92 7.25 -5.18
CA LEU A 112 5.52 7.54 -5.51
C LEU A 112 5.16 8.99 -5.14
N ILE A 113 5.52 9.43 -3.93
CA ILE A 113 5.24 10.81 -3.47
C ILE A 113 6.02 11.83 -4.28
N ILE A 114 7.30 11.57 -4.54
CA ILE A 114 8.14 12.45 -5.37
C ILE A 114 7.56 12.56 -6.78
N SER A 115 7.09 11.45 -7.36
CA SER A 115 6.48 11.43 -8.68
C SER A 115 5.15 12.19 -8.72
N LEU A 116 4.27 12.01 -7.73
CA LEU A 116 3.03 12.78 -7.61
C LEU A 116 3.29 14.27 -7.44
N ARG A 117 4.28 14.63 -6.61
CA ARG A 117 4.71 16.02 -6.42
C ARG A 117 5.31 16.62 -7.70
N SER A 118 6.08 15.84 -8.45
CA SER A 118 6.66 16.28 -9.73
C SER A 118 5.57 16.50 -10.78
N PHE A 119 4.58 15.62 -10.83
CA PHE A 119 3.39 15.78 -11.66
C PHE A 119 2.60 17.04 -11.27
N TRP A 120 2.39 17.27 -9.97
CA TRP A 120 1.75 18.48 -9.46
C TRP A 120 2.50 19.75 -9.88
N LEU A 121 3.82 19.78 -9.74
CA LEU A 121 4.64 20.93 -10.12
C LEU A 121 4.52 21.27 -11.61
N LYS A 122 4.38 20.28 -12.51
CA LYS A 122 4.18 20.51 -13.94
C LYS A 122 2.87 21.25 -14.26
N THR A 123 1.86 21.14 -13.41
CA THR A 123 0.59 21.87 -13.59
C THR A 123 0.71 23.37 -13.33
N LYS A 124 1.81 23.83 -12.71
CA LYS A 124 2.09 25.24 -12.34
C LYS A 124 1.01 25.91 -11.47
N LEU A 125 0.13 25.11 -10.85
CA LEU A 125 -0.91 25.60 -9.94
C LEU A 125 -0.29 26.05 -8.62
N LYS A 126 -0.57 27.28 -8.20
CA LYS A 126 -0.08 27.88 -6.95
C LYS A 126 -0.96 27.49 -5.75
N TRP A 127 -1.21 26.20 -5.54
CA TRP A 127 -2.06 25.75 -4.44
C TRP A 127 -1.24 25.37 -3.21
N LYS A 128 -1.18 26.29 -2.24
CA LYS A 128 -0.41 26.14 -0.99
C LYS A 128 -0.75 24.86 -0.22
N TRP A 129 -2.04 24.53 -0.10
CA TRP A 129 -2.49 23.39 0.70
C TRP A 129 -1.97 22.05 0.16
N VAL A 130 -1.97 21.87 -1.17
CA VAL A 130 -1.47 20.66 -1.82
C VAL A 130 0.05 20.52 -1.66
N ASP A 131 0.79 21.62 -1.82
CA ASP A 131 2.24 21.64 -1.59
C ASP A 131 2.60 21.33 -0.14
N ASP A 132 1.84 21.87 0.82
CA ASP A 132 2.01 21.62 2.25
C ASP A 132 1.66 20.16 2.60
N PHE A 133 0.65 19.57 1.94
CA PHE A 133 0.30 18.15 2.09
C PHE A 133 1.42 17.22 1.59
N PHE A 134 1.99 17.49 0.41
CA PHE A 134 3.13 16.71 -0.09
C PHE A 134 4.36 16.85 0.82
N LEU A 135 4.60 18.05 1.37
CA LEU A 135 5.66 18.26 2.34
C LEU A 135 5.42 17.41 3.60
N PHE A 136 4.22 17.47 4.16
CA PHE A 136 3.83 16.69 5.33
C PHE A 136 4.08 15.19 5.11
N LEU A 137 3.60 14.65 3.99
CA LEU A 137 3.76 13.23 3.68
C LEU A 137 5.23 12.83 3.52
N SER A 138 6.05 13.68 2.86
CA SER A 138 7.48 13.44 2.71
C SER A 138 8.25 13.48 4.04
N LEU A 139 7.88 14.39 4.94
CA LEU A 139 8.45 14.47 6.28
C LEU A 139 8.02 13.28 7.14
N ALA A 140 6.75 12.89 7.07
CA ALA A 140 6.21 11.75 7.81
C ALA A 140 6.95 10.46 7.45
N LEU A 141 7.14 10.17 6.15
CA LEU A 141 7.89 8.99 5.73
C LEU A 141 9.34 8.99 6.21
N ARG A 142 10.01 10.15 6.15
CA ARG A 142 11.41 10.27 6.59
C ARG A 142 11.56 10.16 8.10
N LEU A 143 10.62 10.71 8.86
CA LEU A 143 10.66 10.71 10.32
C LEU A 143 10.22 9.37 10.90
N TYR A 144 9.40 8.58 10.18
CA TYR A 144 8.87 7.31 10.65
C TYR A 144 9.96 6.31 11.11
N PRO A 145 11.03 6.02 10.34
CA PRO A 145 12.11 5.15 10.81
C PRO A 145 12.79 5.67 12.08
N THR A 146 12.99 6.99 12.17
CA THR A 146 13.63 7.60 13.35
C THR A 146 12.72 7.55 14.59
N PHE A 147 11.41 7.66 14.40
CA PHE A 147 10.44 7.48 15.46
C PHE A 147 10.46 6.03 15.96
N GLN A 148 10.42 5.07 15.02
CA GLN A 148 10.46 3.63 15.34
C GLN A 148 11.74 3.25 16.09
N SER A 149 12.90 3.74 15.66
CA SER A 149 14.17 3.47 16.34
C SER A 149 14.22 4.12 17.73
N SER A 150 13.76 5.36 17.87
CA SER A 150 13.70 6.06 19.16
C SER A 150 12.79 5.34 20.15
N TRP A 151 11.63 4.87 19.69
CA TRP A 151 10.69 4.09 20.49
C TRP A 151 11.31 2.76 20.95
N SER A 152 11.92 2.01 20.02
CA SER A 152 12.60 0.75 20.33
C SER A 152 13.76 0.94 21.30
N ASN A 153 14.55 2.00 21.10
CA ASN A 153 15.68 2.34 21.97
C ASN A 153 15.20 2.69 23.38
N ASN A 154 14.19 3.54 23.51
CA ASN A 154 13.61 3.89 24.80
C ASN A 154 13.12 2.64 25.55
N LYS A 155 12.40 1.75 24.87
CA LYS A 155 11.96 0.47 25.44
C LYS A 155 13.13 -0.41 25.88
N SER A 156 14.20 -0.46 25.10
CA SER A 156 15.41 -1.21 25.43
C SER A 156 16.17 -0.63 26.63
N SER A 157 16.24 0.70 26.74
CA SER A 157 16.86 1.41 27.87
C SER A 157 16.09 1.19 29.16
N GLN A 158 14.76 1.26 29.13
CA GLN A 158 13.91 0.93 30.28
C GLN A 158 14.12 -0.51 30.75
N LYS A 159 14.21 -1.45 29.81
CA LYS A 159 14.53 -2.85 30.11
C LYS A 159 15.91 -2.99 30.78
N ALA A 160 16.91 -2.23 30.34
CA ALA A 160 18.26 -2.24 30.90
C ALA A 160 18.32 -1.71 32.35
N ILE A 161 17.45 -0.75 32.70
CA ILE A 161 17.31 -0.21 34.06
C ILE A 161 16.51 -1.19 34.98
N GLY A 162 16.02 -2.30 34.42
CA GLY A 162 15.31 -3.35 35.17
C GLY A 162 13.79 -3.21 35.17
N ILE A 163 13.22 -2.33 34.34
CA ILE A 163 11.77 -2.23 34.17
C ILE A 163 11.26 -3.50 33.48
N LYS A 164 10.40 -4.25 34.18
CA LYS A 164 9.80 -5.48 33.68
C LYS A 164 8.50 -5.18 32.94
N PHE A 165 8.51 -5.34 31.62
CA PHE A 165 7.31 -5.24 30.79
C PHE A 165 6.37 -6.44 31.00
N GLN A 166 5.08 -6.16 31.15
CA GLN A 166 4.04 -7.17 31.27
C GLN A 166 3.89 -7.94 29.96
N LYS A 167 3.73 -9.27 30.08
CA LYS A 167 3.53 -10.15 28.91
C LYS A 167 2.07 -10.21 28.47
N SER A 168 1.13 -9.96 29.38
CA SER A 168 -0.32 -9.99 29.11
C SER A 168 -0.73 -8.89 28.13
N TYR A 169 -1.79 -9.13 27.36
CA TYR A 169 -2.31 -8.17 26.37
C TYR A 169 -2.72 -6.84 27.03
N TYR A 170 -3.56 -6.91 28.07
CA TYR A 170 -4.00 -5.74 28.82
C TYR A 170 -2.86 -5.02 29.54
N GLY A 171 -1.87 -5.76 30.02
CA GLY A 171 -0.68 -5.18 30.63
C GLY A 171 0.13 -4.33 29.68
N LYS A 172 0.40 -4.85 28.47
CA LYS A 172 1.08 -4.11 27.40
C LYS A 172 0.33 -2.85 27.01
N LEU A 173 -1.00 -2.91 26.92
CA LEU A 173 -1.82 -1.73 26.60
C LEU A 173 -1.66 -0.66 27.67
N PHE A 174 -1.75 -1.03 28.94
CA PHE A 174 -1.61 -0.08 30.04
C PHE A 174 -0.22 0.56 30.10
N GLU A 175 0.83 -0.21 29.83
CA GLU A 175 2.21 0.29 29.71
C GLU A 175 2.37 1.28 28.56
N ILE A 176 1.88 0.92 27.36
CA ILE A 176 1.93 1.81 26.18
C ILE A 176 1.19 3.12 26.46
N SER A 177 0.01 3.06 27.10
CA SER A 177 -0.77 4.25 27.47
C SER A 177 -0.02 5.17 28.43
N LYS A 178 0.82 4.63 29.32
CA LYS A 178 1.64 5.44 30.23
C LYS A 178 2.83 6.10 29.53
N GLU A 179 3.43 5.43 28.55
CA GLU A 179 4.60 5.94 27.82
C GLU A 179 4.22 6.95 26.72
N LEU A 180 3.03 6.80 26.13
CA LEU A 180 2.54 7.61 25.02
C LEU A 180 2.61 9.12 25.26
N PRO A 181 2.13 9.68 26.38
CA PRO A 181 2.16 11.12 26.62
C PRO A 181 3.57 11.72 26.58
N ALA A 182 4.54 11.06 27.22
CA ALA A 182 5.93 11.52 27.22
C ALA A 182 6.52 11.52 25.80
N MET A 183 6.21 10.48 25.02
CA MET A 183 6.63 10.38 23.63
C MET A 183 5.97 11.43 22.73
N LEU A 184 4.69 11.74 22.95
CA LEU A 184 3.99 12.81 22.23
C LEU A 184 4.62 14.18 22.50
N VAL A 185 4.93 14.50 23.76
CA VAL A 185 5.61 15.75 24.14
C VAL A 185 6.98 15.83 23.45
N TYR A 186 7.75 14.74 23.46
CA TYR A 186 9.04 14.69 22.78
C TYR A 186 8.92 14.93 21.26
N GLN A 187 7.97 14.27 20.58
CA GLN A 187 7.78 14.48 19.14
C GLN A 187 7.22 15.87 18.82
N LEU A 188 6.43 16.47 19.70
CA LEU A 188 5.93 17.83 19.53
C LEU A 188 7.06 18.85 19.62
N ASN A 189 7.96 18.71 20.60
CA ASN A 189 9.16 19.54 20.71
C ASN A 189 10.06 19.39 19.47
N ARG A 190 10.29 18.14 19.04
CA ARG A 190 11.05 17.85 17.82
C ARG A 190 10.41 18.46 16.57
N SER A 191 9.07 18.43 16.47
CA SER A 191 8.33 19.07 15.38
C SER A 191 8.57 20.59 15.38
N ASN A 192 8.54 21.24 16.54
CA ASN A 192 8.83 22.67 16.67
C ASN A 192 10.26 23.02 16.23
N GLU A 193 11.24 22.21 16.64
CA GLU A 193 12.64 22.39 16.24
C GLU A 193 12.81 22.24 14.71
N ILE A 194 12.19 21.23 14.12
CA ILE A 194 12.21 21.01 12.66
C ILE A 194 11.54 22.19 11.95
N ALA A 195 10.38 22.64 12.42
CA ALA A 195 9.65 23.76 11.84
C ALA A 195 10.48 25.06 11.89
N LEU A 196 11.14 25.33 13.02
CA LEU A 196 12.03 26.47 13.18
C LEU A 196 13.23 26.39 12.24
N ALA A 197 13.90 25.23 12.16
CA ALA A 197 15.01 25.01 11.24
C ALA A 197 14.58 25.16 9.77
N MET A 198 13.38 24.72 9.41
CA MET A 198 12.82 24.90 8.07
C MET A 198 12.57 26.38 7.76
N LYS A 199 11.97 27.13 8.70
CA LYS A 199 11.73 28.57 8.55
C LYS A 199 13.04 29.34 8.39
N LEU A 200 14.07 29.02 9.17
CA LEU A 200 15.40 29.63 9.04
C LEU A 200 16.07 29.36 7.69
N ARG A 201 15.75 28.24 7.04
CA ARG A 201 16.21 27.91 5.68
C ARG A 201 15.37 28.54 4.57
N GLY A 202 14.42 29.42 4.91
CA GLY A 202 13.56 30.10 3.94
C GLY A 202 12.40 29.24 3.40
N TYR A 203 12.06 28.12 4.05
CA TYR A 203 10.87 27.35 3.66
C TYR A 203 9.59 28.17 3.88
N GLY A 204 8.68 28.12 2.90
CA GLY A 204 7.35 28.74 2.98
C GLY A 204 7.22 30.13 2.35
N LEU A 205 8.30 30.68 1.77
CA LEU A 205 8.29 32.00 1.13
C LEU A 205 7.78 31.99 -0.33
N HIS A 206 7.95 30.87 -1.04
CA HIS A 206 7.59 30.76 -2.46
C HIS A 206 6.76 29.50 -2.77
N TYR A 207 5.77 29.65 -3.65
CA TYR A 207 4.90 28.58 -4.15
C TYR A 207 4.73 28.71 -5.69
N PRO A 208 4.76 27.60 -6.45
CA PRO A 208 4.98 26.21 -6.03
C PRO A 208 6.44 25.94 -5.66
N ARG A 209 6.67 24.94 -4.79
CA ARG A 209 8.02 24.59 -4.33
C ARG A 209 8.74 23.63 -5.27
N ASN A 210 9.93 24.01 -5.74
CA ASN A 210 10.76 23.15 -6.59
C ASN A 210 11.14 21.82 -5.93
N VAL A 211 11.30 20.79 -6.76
CA VAL A 211 11.72 19.43 -6.37
C VAL A 211 13.17 19.23 -6.81
N ILE A 212 14.04 18.80 -5.89
CA ILE A 212 15.48 18.64 -6.15
C ILE A 212 15.76 17.47 -7.11
N HIS A 213 15.03 16.37 -6.96
CA HIS A 213 15.13 15.19 -7.83
C HIS A 213 13.75 14.87 -8.42
N PRO A 214 13.31 15.59 -9.47
CA PRO A 214 12.03 15.34 -10.09
C PRO A 214 12.03 13.98 -10.80
N ILE A 215 10.93 13.24 -10.68
CA ILE A 215 10.68 12.05 -11.48
C ILE A 215 9.79 12.49 -12.63
N ASP A 216 10.39 12.55 -13.83
CA ASP A 216 9.70 13.09 -14.99
C ASP A 216 8.63 12.13 -15.53
N PHE A 217 7.43 12.68 -15.62
CA PHE A 217 6.36 12.06 -16.41
C PHE A 217 6.57 12.39 -17.89
N ASN A 218 6.93 11.37 -18.67
CA ASN A 218 7.14 11.45 -20.13
C ASN A 218 5.88 11.06 -20.91
N PHE A 219 5.82 11.45 -22.18
CA PHE A 219 4.72 11.07 -23.09
C PHE A 219 4.56 9.55 -23.24
N LEU A 220 5.66 8.80 -23.20
CA LEU A 220 5.62 7.33 -23.17
C LEU A 220 4.84 6.78 -21.97
N ASN A 221 4.93 7.41 -20.80
CA ASN A 221 4.18 7.01 -19.61
C ASN A 221 2.69 7.28 -19.79
N LEU A 222 2.32 8.35 -20.51
CA LEU A 222 0.94 8.66 -20.85
C LEU A 222 0.36 7.61 -21.81
N ILE A 223 1.10 7.25 -22.87
CA ILE A 223 0.72 6.17 -23.78
C ILE A 223 0.52 4.86 -23.02
N GLN A 224 1.40 4.54 -22.06
CA GLN A 224 1.26 3.34 -21.23
C GLN A 224 -0.05 3.36 -20.43
N ILE A 225 -0.39 4.48 -19.77
CA ILE A 225 -1.67 4.61 -19.04
C ILE A 225 -2.86 4.44 -20.00
N LEU A 226 -2.83 5.09 -21.16
CA LEU A 226 -3.90 4.97 -22.16
C LEU A 226 -4.06 3.54 -22.68
N SER A 227 -2.95 2.83 -22.89
CA SER A 227 -2.99 1.43 -23.32
C SER A 227 -3.62 0.52 -22.25
N ILE A 228 -3.33 0.78 -20.98
CA ILE A 228 -3.91 0.06 -19.84
C ILE A 228 -5.40 0.37 -19.71
N THR A 229 -5.81 1.65 -19.82
CA THR A 229 -7.24 2.02 -19.79
C THR A 229 -8.02 1.36 -20.91
N PHE A 230 -7.46 1.34 -22.12
CA PHE A 230 -8.10 0.75 -23.29
C PHE A 230 -8.29 -0.76 -23.12
N PHE A 231 -7.23 -1.44 -22.65
CA PHE A 231 -7.30 -2.86 -22.31
C PHE A 231 -8.36 -3.13 -21.23
N LEU A 232 -8.44 -2.28 -20.22
CA LEU A 232 -9.43 -2.40 -19.16
C LEU A 232 -10.87 -2.26 -19.69
N SER A 233 -11.13 -1.25 -20.53
CA SER A 233 -12.45 -1.07 -21.14
C SER A 233 -12.85 -2.21 -22.07
N TYR A 234 -11.90 -2.73 -22.85
CA TYR A 234 -12.15 -3.86 -23.75
C TYR A 234 -12.52 -5.11 -22.96
N PHE A 235 -11.76 -5.41 -21.90
CA PHE A 235 -12.01 -6.61 -21.11
C PHE A 235 -13.34 -6.52 -20.36
N ILE A 236 -13.68 -5.36 -19.78
CA ILE A 236 -14.98 -5.14 -19.15
C ILE A 236 -16.14 -5.26 -20.14
N GLY A 237 -15.99 -4.76 -21.37
CA GLY A 237 -17.00 -4.91 -22.41
C GLY A 237 -17.16 -6.33 -22.96
N SER A 238 -16.22 -7.23 -22.65
CA SER A 238 -16.21 -8.63 -23.09
C SER A 238 -16.66 -9.64 -22.01
N ILE A 239 -16.82 -9.19 -20.77
CA ILE A 239 -17.29 -9.98 -19.61
C ILE A 239 -18.81 -9.86 -19.49
#